data_AF-A0A1Y4HDR1-F1
#
_entry.id   AF-A0A1Y4HDR1-F1
#
_cell.length_a   1.000
_cell.length_b   1.000
_cell.length_c   1.000
_cell.angle_alpha   90.00
_cell.angle_beta   90.00
_cell.angle_gamma   90.00
#
_symmetry.space_group_name_H-M   'P 1'
#
loop_
_entity.id
_entity.type
_entity.pdbx_description
1 polymer ?
#
loop_
_entity_poly.entity_id
_entity_poly.type
_entity_poly.pdbx_seq_one_letter_code
_entity_poly.pdbx_strand_id
1 'polypeptide(L)'
;MCSNPISPYDNAYPSHLWPQVVAVLEAQGLPYLPSMAPIFAPNDPFAAFHYSDGRHSLNGQRGIEMPWQTGLDSYTANVLILHEIGMATPGRRKRFCSAWKREVDAWEQAREIRDNIEFPKADPATGETWSTVEDLFLISHASLKILREDLTPIADQCKTSAKSAATIQPAVFLLMLIAAKEISLSLVLAFLGIFAGLEIVALLGTIAFSEQANKVLSKWHGRRFWDEIEPDEQPPEDEYSEIQTANTHPEK
;
A
#
# COMPACT_ATOMS: atom_id res chain seq x y z
N MET A 1 36.29 -35.28 3.88
CA MET A 1 35.90 -33.88 4.16
C MET A 1 35.30 -33.33 2.88
N CYS A 2 33.98 -33.40 2.73
CA CYS A 2 33.29 -32.81 1.60
C CYS A 2 32.96 -31.37 1.99
N SER A 3 33.67 -30.40 1.42
CA SER A 3 33.28 -29.00 1.45
C SER A 3 31.93 -28.88 0.75
N ASN A 4 30.89 -28.45 1.47
CA ASN A 4 29.62 -28.08 0.86
C ASN A 4 29.88 -27.07 -0.26
N PRO A 5 29.24 -27.20 -1.43
CA PRO A 5 29.30 -26.18 -2.45
C PRO A 5 28.63 -24.91 -1.88
N ILE A 6 29.40 -23.83 -1.83
CA ILE A 6 28.93 -22.48 -1.52
C ILE A 6 27.79 -22.18 -2.52
N SER A 7 26.61 -21.88 -1.98
CA SER A 7 25.47 -21.47 -2.79
C SER A 7 25.85 -20.16 -3.48
N PRO A 8 25.50 -19.91 -4.76
CA PRO A 8 25.75 -18.62 -5.40
C PRO A 8 25.04 -17.43 -4.73
N TYR A 9 24.25 -17.70 -3.69
CA TYR A 9 23.58 -16.72 -2.82
C TYR A 9 24.29 -16.48 -1.48
N ASP A 10 25.46 -17.08 -1.24
CA ASP A 10 26.25 -16.84 -0.03
C ASP A 10 26.96 -15.46 -0.14
N ASN A 11 26.29 -14.43 0.40
CA ASN A 11 26.84 -13.11 0.80
C ASN A 11 27.25 -12.08 -0.26
N ALA A 12 26.95 -12.27 -1.54
CA ALA A 12 27.26 -11.25 -2.54
C ALA A 12 26.09 -10.25 -2.70
N TYR A 13 26.28 -9.03 -2.21
CA TYR A 13 25.43 -7.89 -2.56
C TYR A 13 25.65 -7.48 -4.04
N PRO A 14 24.61 -6.98 -4.75
CA PRO A 14 24.78 -6.42 -6.09
C PRO A 14 25.94 -5.43 -6.20
N SER A 15 26.71 -5.47 -7.29
CA SER A 15 27.95 -4.68 -7.44
C SER A 15 27.76 -3.17 -7.48
N HIS A 16 26.53 -2.71 -7.71
CA HIS A 16 26.20 -1.28 -7.70
C HIS A 16 25.99 -0.74 -6.29
N LEU A 17 25.90 -1.59 -5.26
CA LEU A 17 25.75 -1.17 -3.87
C LEU A 17 27.05 -0.59 -3.32
N TRP A 18 26.93 0.55 -2.64
CA TRP A 18 28.06 1.18 -1.99
C TRP A 18 28.30 0.59 -0.61
N PRO A 19 29.56 0.45 -0.15
CA PRO A 19 29.87 -0.21 1.13
C PRO A 19 29.15 0.40 2.33
N GLN A 20 28.98 1.73 2.34
CA GLN A 20 28.26 2.46 3.37
C GLN A 20 26.76 2.12 3.41
N VAL A 21 26.13 1.84 2.27
CA VAL A 21 24.72 1.41 2.21
C VAL A 21 24.58 -0.05 2.62
N VAL A 22 25.53 -0.91 2.22
CA VAL A 22 25.61 -2.31 2.69
C VAL A 22 25.67 -2.37 4.21
N ALA A 23 26.53 -1.56 4.84
CA ALA A 23 26.65 -1.50 6.28
C ALA A 23 25.32 -1.12 6.97
N VAL A 24 24.49 -0.26 6.36
CA VAL A 24 23.16 0.08 6.89
C VAL A 24 22.20 -1.11 6.77
N LEU A 25 22.17 -1.79 5.63
CA LEU A 25 21.34 -2.98 5.42
C LEU A 25 21.65 -4.05 6.47
N GLU A 26 22.93 -4.34 6.67
CA GLU A 26 23.40 -5.30 7.68
C GLU A 26 23.04 -4.85 9.10
N ALA A 27 23.28 -3.58 9.44
CA ALA A 27 22.96 -3.04 10.76
C ALA A 27 21.47 -3.08 11.10
N GLN A 28 20.59 -2.96 10.09
CA GLN A 28 19.14 -3.04 10.28
C GLN A 28 18.57 -4.46 10.12
N GLY A 29 19.41 -5.45 9.82
CA GLY A 29 18.95 -6.82 9.55
C GLY A 29 18.02 -6.90 8.33
N LEU A 30 18.28 -6.08 7.31
CA LEU A 30 17.51 -6.03 6.07
C LEU A 30 18.27 -6.77 4.96
N PRO A 31 17.97 -8.05 4.71
CA PRO A 31 18.63 -8.83 3.67
C PRO A 31 18.26 -8.33 2.27
N TYR A 32 19.17 -8.59 1.32
CA TYR A 32 18.89 -8.47 -0.10
C TYR A 32 17.85 -9.51 -0.53
N LEU A 33 16.83 -9.07 -1.26
CA LEU A 33 15.86 -9.92 -1.94
C LEU A 33 15.95 -9.65 -3.45
N PRO A 34 15.93 -10.69 -4.30
CA PRO A 34 15.94 -10.49 -5.74
C PRO A 34 14.61 -9.91 -6.23
N SER A 35 14.65 -8.73 -6.85
CA SER A 35 13.48 -8.08 -7.42
C SER A 35 13.08 -8.71 -8.76
N MET A 36 11.79 -9.02 -8.91
CA MET A 36 11.17 -9.47 -10.16
C MET A 36 10.57 -8.32 -10.98
N ALA A 37 10.51 -7.10 -10.43
CA ALA A 37 9.92 -5.96 -11.10
C ALA A 37 10.55 -5.63 -12.48
N PRO A 38 11.85 -5.82 -12.75
CA PRO A 38 12.38 -5.64 -14.11
C PRO A 38 11.70 -6.51 -15.19
N ILE A 39 11.08 -7.64 -14.80
CA ILE A 39 10.36 -8.53 -15.71
C ILE A 39 8.92 -8.05 -15.92
N PHE A 40 8.26 -7.60 -14.85
CA PHE A 40 6.83 -7.26 -14.86
C PHE A 40 6.55 -5.77 -15.15
N ALA A 41 7.51 -4.89 -14.86
CA ALA A 41 7.43 -3.44 -15.00
C ALA A 41 8.70 -2.88 -15.66
N PRO A 42 9.06 -3.32 -16.89
CA PRO A 42 10.33 -2.93 -17.53
C PRO A 42 10.43 -1.43 -17.87
N ASN A 43 9.30 -0.71 -17.87
CA ASN A 43 9.24 0.72 -18.17
C ASN A 43 9.31 1.61 -16.92
N ASP A 44 9.35 1.03 -15.72
CA ASP A 44 9.47 1.76 -14.45
C ASP A 44 10.69 1.24 -13.67
N PRO A 45 11.86 1.87 -13.86
CA PRO A 45 13.08 1.42 -13.19
C PRO A 45 13.07 1.69 -11.68
N PHE A 46 12.17 2.56 -11.18
CA PHE A 46 12.03 2.83 -9.74
C PHE A 46 11.29 1.70 -9.03
N ALA A 47 10.28 1.11 -9.69
CA ALA A 47 9.52 -0.03 -9.17
C ALA A 47 10.37 -1.28 -8.93
N ALA A 48 11.61 -1.31 -9.45
CA ALA A 48 12.55 -2.40 -9.21
C ALA A 48 13.08 -2.44 -7.77
N PHE A 49 12.98 -1.35 -7.01
CA PHE A 49 13.43 -1.25 -5.62
C PHE A 49 12.22 -1.21 -4.70
N HIS A 50 12.15 -2.13 -3.73
CA HIS A 50 10.99 -2.22 -2.85
C HIS A 50 11.33 -2.83 -1.49
N TYR A 51 10.87 -2.22 -0.41
CA TYR A 51 10.86 -2.84 0.90
C TYR A 51 9.73 -3.87 1.02
N SER A 52 10.11 -5.14 1.21
CA SER A 52 9.19 -6.24 1.47
C SER A 52 9.02 -6.42 2.97
N ASP A 53 7.78 -6.31 3.47
CA ASP A 53 7.46 -6.52 4.89
C ASP A 53 7.27 -8.00 5.27
N GLY A 54 7.48 -8.90 4.31
CA GLY A 54 7.38 -10.34 4.44
C GLY A 54 5.97 -10.89 4.26
N ARG A 55 4.90 -10.07 4.39
CA ARG A 55 3.50 -10.56 4.36
C ARG A 55 3.07 -11.14 3.03
N HIS A 56 3.68 -10.65 1.95
CA HIS A 56 3.35 -11.04 0.57
C HIS A 56 4.53 -11.65 -0.18
N SER A 57 5.67 -11.85 0.50
CA SER A 57 6.83 -12.50 -0.10
C SER A 57 6.66 -14.01 -0.07
N LEU A 58 7.05 -14.71 -1.15
CA LEU A 58 6.96 -16.17 -1.26
C LEU A 58 7.62 -16.93 -0.09
N ASN A 59 8.60 -16.31 0.57
CA ASN A 59 9.37 -16.91 1.66
C ASN A 59 9.09 -16.29 3.03
N GLY A 60 8.09 -15.40 3.16
CA GLY A 60 7.77 -14.72 4.41
C GLY A 60 8.87 -13.77 4.94
N GLN A 61 9.87 -13.45 4.11
CA GLN A 61 11.09 -12.78 4.54
C GLN A 61 10.97 -11.27 4.36
N ARG A 62 11.27 -10.53 5.43
CA ARG A 62 11.45 -9.08 5.38
C ARG A 62 12.80 -8.76 4.75
N GLY A 63 12.86 -7.78 3.86
CA GLY A 63 14.11 -7.35 3.21
C GLY A 63 13.90 -6.26 2.18
N ILE A 64 14.96 -5.94 1.43
CA ILE A 64 14.91 -4.98 0.33
C ILE A 64 15.02 -5.74 -0.98
N GLU A 65 13.93 -5.73 -1.73
CA GLU A 65 13.88 -6.19 -3.11
C GLU A 65 14.63 -5.18 -3.98
N MET A 66 15.64 -5.66 -4.71
CA MET A 66 16.36 -4.87 -5.70
C MET A 66 16.89 -5.78 -6.82
N PRO A 67 17.13 -5.28 -8.03
CA PRO A 67 17.59 -6.11 -9.12
C PRO A 67 19.10 -6.39 -9.00
N TRP A 68 19.56 -7.55 -9.48
CA TRP A 68 21.00 -7.86 -9.48
C TRP A 68 21.80 -6.90 -10.39
N GLN A 69 21.20 -6.55 -11.52
CA GLN A 69 21.69 -5.55 -12.47
C GLN A 69 20.60 -4.49 -12.66
N THR A 70 21.00 -3.23 -12.68
CA THR A 70 20.08 -2.10 -12.90
C THR A 70 20.55 -1.26 -14.08
N GLY A 71 19.60 -0.71 -14.83
CA GLY A 71 19.87 0.29 -15.86
C GLY A 71 20.06 1.71 -15.29
N LEU A 72 19.81 1.89 -14.00
CA LEU A 72 20.11 3.13 -13.28
C LEU A 72 21.61 3.22 -13.00
N ASP A 73 22.12 4.43 -12.88
CA ASP A 73 23.46 4.65 -12.37
C ASP A 73 23.56 4.20 -10.91
N SER A 74 24.79 3.95 -10.45
CA SER A 74 25.05 3.42 -9.12
C SER A 74 24.61 4.40 -8.03
N TYR A 75 24.73 5.71 -8.23
CA TYR A 75 24.32 6.69 -7.23
C TYR A 75 22.79 6.66 -7.04
N THR A 76 22.02 6.78 -8.11
CA THR A 76 20.56 6.71 -8.10
C THR A 76 20.06 5.42 -7.46
N ALA A 77 20.64 4.27 -7.81
CA ALA A 77 20.26 2.99 -7.22
C ALA A 77 20.46 2.98 -5.69
N ASN A 78 21.57 3.52 -5.18
CA ASN A 78 21.81 3.59 -3.73
C ASN A 78 20.88 4.59 -3.03
N VAL A 79 20.52 5.70 -3.67
CA VAL A 79 19.53 6.64 -3.14
C VAL A 79 18.16 5.96 -2.98
N LEU A 80 17.73 5.18 -3.98
CA LEU A 80 16.47 4.41 -3.89
C LEU A 80 16.52 3.33 -2.82
N ILE A 81 17.64 2.65 -2.65
CA ILE A 81 17.79 1.66 -1.58
C ILE A 81 17.71 2.32 -0.19
N LEU A 82 18.29 3.51 -0.03
CA LEU A 82 18.14 4.30 1.20
C LEU A 82 16.69 4.74 1.44
N HIS A 83 15.94 5.07 0.38
CA HIS A 83 14.49 5.29 0.46
C HIS A 83 13.76 4.05 0.99
N GLU A 84 14.03 2.86 0.44
CA GLU A 84 13.40 1.61 0.89
C GLU A 84 13.81 1.23 2.33
N ILE A 85 15.04 1.53 2.76
CA ILE A 85 15.43 1.41 4.17
C ILE A 85 14.61 2.39 5.04
N GLY A 86 14.35 3.59 4.55
CA GLY A 86 13.43 4.55 5.17
C GLY A 86 12.02 3.97 5.35
N MET A 87 11.50 3.28 4.32
CA MET A 87 10.22 2.55 4.38
C MET A 87 10.23 1.41 5.41
N ALA A 88 11.36 0.70 5.53
CA ALA A 88 11.53 -0.38 6.49
C ALA A 88 11.61 0.11 7.94
N THR A 89 12.13 1.32 8.15
CA THR A 89 12.32 1.88 9.48
C THR A 89 10.95 2.01 10.16
N PRO A 90 10.78 1.49 11.39
CA PRO A 90 9.52 1.63 12.12
C PRO A 90 9.34 3.11 12.51
N GLY A 91 8.88 3.92 11.56
CA GLY A 91 8.33 5.23 11.82
C GLY A 91 7.16 5.11 12.78
N ARG A 92 6.67 6.25 13.28
CA ARG A 92 5.42 6.31 14.04
C ARG A 92 4.32 5.70 13.18
N ARG A 93 4.02 4.41 13.35
CA ARG A 93 2.97 3.68 12.62
C ARG A 93 1.65 4.36 12.96
N LYS A 94 1.32 5.41 12.21
CA LYS A 94 0.03 6.06 12.28
C LYS A 94 -0.93 5.06 11.65
N ARG A 95 -1.89 4.59 12.44
CA ARG A 95 -3.00 3.72 11.98
C ARG A 95 -3.69 4.27 10.72
N PHE A 96 -3.62 5.59 10.51
CA PHE A 96 -4.17 6.28 9.36
C PHE A 96 -3.07 7.09 8.67
N CYS A 97 -2.39 6.48 7.70
CA CYS A 97 -1.41 7.16 6.85
C CYS A 97 -1.65 6.77 5.39
N SER A 98 -1.82 7.74 4.51
CA SER A 98 -1.95 7.49 3.06
C SER A 98 -0.65 6.96 2.48
N ALA A 99 -0.72 6.24 1.36
CA ALA A 99 0.44 5.76 0.60
C ALA A 99 1.39 6.93 0.27
N TRP A 100 0.86 8.04 -0.29
CA TRP A 100 1.68 9.22 -0.55
C TRP A 100 2.40 9.76 0.69
N LYS A 101 1.75 9.80 1.86
CA LYS A 101 2.42 10.29 3.08
C LYS A 101 3.49 9.30 3.57
N ARG A 102 3.31 8.00 3.35
CA ARG A 102 4.35 6.98 3.62
C ARG A 102 5.60 7.24 2.76
N GLU A 103 5.44 7.47 1.45
CA GLU A 103 6.57 7.83 0.57
C GLU A 103 7.30 9.07 1.10
N VAL A 104 6.58 10.15 1.41
CA VAL A 104 7.20 11.38 1.94
C VAL A 104 7.90 11.16 3.28
N ASP A 105 7.29 10.41 4.20
CA ASP A 105 7.91 10.06 5.49
C ASP A 105 9.18 9.20 5.28
N ALA A 106 9.19 8.30 4.30
CA ALA A 106 10.36 7.49 3.98
C ALA A 106 11.51 8.33 3.41
N TRP A 107 11.22 9.32 2.57
CA TRP A 107 12.24 10.28 2.12
C TRP A 107 12.80 11.14 3.26
N GLU A 108 11.99 11.52 4.24
CA GLU A 108 12.48 12.18 5.46
C GLU A 108 13.45 11.26 6.22
N GLN A 109 13.09 10.00 6.43
CA GLN A 109 13.97 9.02 7.08
C GLN A 109 15.24 8.72 6.27
N ALA A 110 15.13 8.61 4.95
CA ALA A 110 16.26 8.36 4.07
C ALA A 110 17.27 9.50 4.11
N ARG A 111 16.82 10.76 4.25
CA ARG A 111 17.71 11.91 4.47
C ARG A 111 18.44 11.84 5.81
N GLU A 112 17.75 11.43 6.88
CA GLU A 112 18.39 11.22 8.19
C GLU A 112 19.46 10.13 8.11
N ILE A 113 19.16 9.00 7.47
CA ILE A 113 20.13 7.92 7.25
C ILE A 113 21.32 8.42 6.42
N ARG A 114 21.06 9.09 5.29
CA ARG A 114 22.08 9.69 4.43
C ARG A 114 23.04 10.57 5.22
N ASP A 115 22.51 11.49 6.00
CA ASP A 115 23.32 12.43 6.79
C ASP A 115 24.10 11.70 7.89
N ASN A 116 23.53 10.66 8.51
CA ASN A 116 24.19 9.84 9.54
C ASN A 116 25.37 9.01 9.02
N ILE A 117 25.29 8.50 7.79
CA ILE A 117 26.36 7.71 7.17
C ILE A 117 27.29 8.56 6.29
N GLU A 118 27.10 9.88 6.28
CA GLU A 118 27.84 10.83 5.42
C GLU A 118 27.75 10.50 3.91
N PHE A 119 26.62 9.92 3.47
CA PHE A 119 26.42 9.60 2.07
C PHE A 119 26.35 10.89 1.21
N PRO A 120 27.00 10.92 0.02
CA PRO A 120 27.06 12.14 -0.79
C PRO A 120 25.68 12.70 -1.16
N LYS A 121 25.55 14.03 -1.12
CA LYS A 121 24.33 14.74 -1.54
C LYS A 121 24.23 14.90 -3.06
N ALA A 122 25.31 14.64 -3.77
CA ALA A 122 25.38 14.57 -5.21
C ALA A 122 26.39 13.51 -5.64
N ASP A 123 26.15 12.88 -6.78
CA ASP A 123 27.05 11.93 -7.40
C ASP A 123 28.39 12.62 -7.72
N PRO A 124 29.52 12.14 -7.17
CA PRO A 124 30.85 12.66 -7.51
C PRO A 124 31.21 12.56 -9.00
N ALA A 125 30.60 11.62 -9.73
CA ALA A 125 30.91 11.38 -11.15
C ALA A 125 30.06 12.22 -12.09
N THR A 126 28.73 12.23 -11.90
CA THR A 126 27.78 12.88 -12.82
C THR A 126 27.30 14.25 -12.34
N GLY A 127 27.42 14.55 -11.05
CA GLY A 127 26.83 15.74 -10.43
C GLY A 127 25.33 15.65 -10.17
N GLU A 128 24.70 14.49 -10.44
CA GLU A 128 23.29 14.27 -10.12
C GLU A 128 23.03 14.41 -8.62
N THR A 129 22.01 15.16 -8.24
CA THR A 129 21.76 15.48 -6.82
C THR A 129 20.74 14.53 -6.20
N TRP A 130 20.82 14.34 -4.89
CA TRP A 130 19.79 13.63 -4.11
C TRP A 130 18.39 14.18 -4.40
N SER A 131 18.25 15.51 -4.41
CA SER A 131 16.97 16.17 -4.71
C SER A 131 16.45 15.85 -6.10
N THR A 132 17.34 15.71 -7.09
CA THR A 132 16.95 15.33 -8.46
C THR A 132 16.33 13.94 -8.48
N VAL A 133 16.97 12.97 -7.82
CA VAL A 133 16.46 11.59 -7.73
C VAL A 133 15.13 11.55 -6.98
N GLU A 134 15.04 12.24 -5.84
CA GLU A 134 13.81 12.35 -5.05
C GLU A 134 12.67 12.97 -5.86
N ASP A 135 12.92 14.07 -6.58
CA ASP A 135 11.89 14.73 -7.40
C ASP A 135 11.39 13.81 -8.52
N LEU A 136 12.29 13.12 -9.21
CA LEU A 136 11.92 12.17 -10.27
C LEU A 136 11.06 11.02 -9.72
N PHE A 137 11.44 10.47 -8.57
CA PHE A 137 10.68 9.42 -7.89
C PHE A 137 9.29 9.92 -7.45
N LEU A 138 9.21 11.08 -6.82
CA LEU A 138 7.95 11.65 -6.34
C LEU A 138 7.01 12.03 -7.49
N ILE A 139 7.54 12.39 -8.67
CA ILE A 139 6.76 12.61 -9.89
C ILE A 139 6.15 11.29 -10.39
N SER A 140 6.92 10.19 -10.42
CA SER A 140 6.37 8.89 -10.86
C SER A 140 5.27 8.35 -9.91
N HIS A 141 5.32 8.75 -8.64
CA HIS A 141 4.35 8.35 -7.60
C HIS A 141 3.23 9.37 -7.36
N ALA A 142 3.14 10.44 -8.17
CA ALA A 142 2.15 11.51 -7.98
C ALA A 142 0.69 11.02 -8.03
N SER A 143 0.42 9.87 -8.68
CA SER A 143 -0.89 9.22 -8.73
C SER A 143 -1.43 8.80 -7.37
N LEU A 144 -0.56 8.60 -6.37
CA LEU A 144 -0.92 8.26 -4.99
C LEU A 144 -1.44 9.46 -4.19
N LYS A 145 -1.25 10.70 -4.69
CA LYS A 145 -1.78 11.90 -4.02
C LYS A 145 -3.30 11.92 -4.08
N ILE A 146 -3.90 12.08 -2.91
CA ILE A 146 -5.31 12.42 -2.77
C ILE A 146 -5.43 13.93 -2.89
N LEU A 147 -6.06 14.39 -3.96
CA LEU A 147 -6.27 15.78 -4.26
C LEU A 147 -7.69 16.20 -3.85
N ARG A 148 -7.93 17.52 -3.82
CA ARG A 148 -9.25 18.06 -3.48
C ARG A 148 -10.33 17.58 -4.46
N GLU A 149 -9.95 17.43 -5.72
CA GLU A 149 -10.79 16.98 -6.82
C GLU A 149 -11.24 15.52 -6.61
N ASP A 150 -10.45 14.70 -5.92
CA ASP A 150 -10.84 13.32 -5.58
C ASP A 150 -11.91 13.31 -4.47
N LEU A 151 -11.89 14.29 -3.56
CA LEU A 151 -12.80 14.38 -2.40
C LEU A 151 -14.10 15.16 -2.69
N THR A 152 -14.09 16.02 -3.71
CA THR A 152 -15.24 16.89 -4.03
C THR A 152 -16.49 16.08 -4.43
N PRO A 153 -16.40 15.06 -5.31
CA PRO A 153 -17.55 14.22 -5.65
C PRO A 153 -18.13 13.49 -4.44
N ILE A 154 -17.28 12.99 -3.55
CA ILE A 154 -17.67 12.33 -2.30
C ILE A 154 -18.43 13.31 -1.40
N ALA A 155 -17.90 14.51 -1.22
CA ALA A 155 -18.55 15.55 -0.41
C ALA A 155 -19.92 15.97 -0.98
N ASP A 156 -20.04 16.08 -2.30
CA ASP A 156 -21.31 16.48 -2.94
C ASP A 156 -22.35 15.36 -2.96
N GLN A 157 -21.93 14.10 -3.07
CA GLN A 157 -22.81 12.93 -2.89
C GLN A 157 -23.28 12.80 -1.44
N CYS A 158 -22.40 13.00 -0.44
CA CYS A 158 -22.79 13.05 0.97
C CYS A 158 -23.84 14.15 1.23
N LYS A 159 -23.67 15.34 0.66
CA LYS A 159 -24.68 16.41 0.78
C LYS A 159 -26.01 16.03 0.14
N THR A 160 -25.98 15.37 -1.02
CA THR A 160 -27.19 14.96 -1.75
C THR A 160 -27.94 13.84 -1.02
N SER A 161 -27.20 12.86 -0.48
CA SER A 161 -27.73 11.79 0.38
C SER A 161 -28.29 12.33 1.70
N ALA A 162 -27.62 13.29 2.34
CA ALA A 162 -28.14 13.96 3.54
C ALA A 162 -29.45 14.72 3.26
N LYS A 163 -29.55 15.36 2.09
CA LYS A 163 -30.78 16.05 1.65
C LYS A 163 -31.93 15.07 1.37
N SER A 164 -31.65 13.91 0.77
CA SER A 164 -32.67 12.88 0.53
C SER A 164 -33.14 12.23 1.84
N ALA A 165 -32.23 11.93 2.76
CA ALA A 165 -32.59 11.43 4.10
C ALA A 165 -33.49 12.41 4.88
N ALA A 166 -33.19 13.72 4.80
CA ALA A 166 -34.01 14.78 5.39
C ALA A 166 -35.39 14.93 4.72
N THR A 167 -35.59 14.46 3.48
CA THR A 167 -36.91 14.44 2.80
C THR A 167 -37.68 13.15 3.04
N ILE A 168 -36.99 12.03 3.29
CA ILE A 168 -37.61 10.72 3.59
C ILE A 168 -38.28 10.74 4.97
N GLN A 169 -37.66 11.33 5.99
CA GLN A 169 -38.21 11.35 7.36
C GLN A 169 -39.60 12.04 7.46
N PRO A 170 -39.82 13.24 6.90
CA PRO A 170 -41.15 13.86 6.86
C PRO A 170 -42.18 13.03 6.08
N ALA A 171 -41.76 12.35 5.01
CA ALA A 171 -42.65 11.60 4.14
C ALA A 171 -43.08 10.26 4.78
N VAL A 172 -42.21 9.62 5.57
CA VAL A 172 -42.57 8.48 6.46
C VAL A 172 -43.53 8.94 7.56
N PHE A 173 -43.28 10.11 8.17
CA PHE A 173 -44.17 10.68 9.18
C PHE A 173 -45.57 10.97 8.60
N LEU A 174 -45.63 11.50 7.37
CA LEU A 174 -46.87 11.71 6.64
C LEU A 174 -47.58 10.39 6.32
N LEU A 175 -46.86 9.34 5.90
CA LEU A 175 -47.42 8.00 5.70
C LEU A 175 -48.01 7.40 6.98
N MET A 176 -47.40 7.65 8.14
CA MET A 176 -47.98 7.24 9.44
C MET A 176 -49.29 7.99 9.74
N LEU A 177 -49.37 9.29 9.45
CA LEU A 177 -50.61 10.07 9.58
C LEU A 177 -51.71 9.57 8.62
N ILE A 178 -51.35 9.16 7.40
CA ILE A 178 -52.28 8.58 6.45
C ILE A 178 -52.75 7.18 6.91
N ALA A 179 -51.85 6.35 7.43
CA ALA A 179 -52.18 5.02 7.99
C ALA A 179 -53.11 5.10 9.21
N ALA A 180 -53.07 6.22 9.96
CA ALA A 180 -54.04 6.55 11.00
C ALA A 180 -55.45 6.92 10.47
N LYS A 181 -55.71 6.76 9.15
CA LYS A 181 -56.96 7.07 8.42
C LYS A 181 -57.33 8.56 8.31
N GLU A 182 -56.37 9.47 8.46
CA GLU A 182 -56.69 10.91 8.37
C GLU A 182 -56.72 11.47 6.93
N ILE A 183 -56.28 10.72 5.89
CA ILE A 183 -56.01 11.28 4.53
C ILE A 183 -56.37 10.30 3.38
N SER A 184 -56.60 10.80 2.15
CA SER A 184 -57.13 10.05 0.99
C SER A 184 -56.14 9.15 0.22
N LEU A 185 -56.66 8.08 -0.41
CA LEU A 185 -55.92 7.05 -1.16
C LEU A 185 -55.19 7.56 -2.42
N SER A 186 -55.73 8.58 -3.09
CA SER A 186 -55.08 9.17 -4.27
C SER A 186 -53.81 9.94 -3.92
N LEU A 187 -53.76 10.51 -2.71
CA LEU A 187 -52.54 11.10 -2.17
C LEU A 187 -51.47 10.03 -1.88
N VAL A 188 -51.90 8.84 -1.43
CA VAL A 188 -51.00 7.70 -1.12
C VAL A 188 -50.26 7.22 -2.37
N LEU A 189 -50.96 7.03 -3.49
CA LEU A 189 -50.36 6.57 -4.74
C LEU A 189 -49.39 7.61 -5.34
N ALA A 190 -49.73 8.91 -5.26
CA ALA A 190 -48.83 9.98 -5.69
C ALA A 190 -47.55 10.04 -4.83
N PHE A 191 -47.66 9.82 -3.51
CA PHE A 191 -46.52 9.77 -2.60
C PHE A 191 -45.63 8.53 -2.80
N LEU A 192 -46.22 7.35 -3.05
CA LEU A 192 -45.46 6.13 -3.34
C LEU A 192 -44.60 6.26 -4.61
N GLY A 193 -45.09 6.94 -5.65
CA GLY A 193 -44.30 7.23 -6.85
C GLY A 193 -43.11 8.15 -6.58
N ILE A 194 -43.29 9.18 -5.72
CA ILE A 194 -42.22 10.08 -5.28
C ILE A 194 -41.18 9.33 -4.43
N PHE A 195 -41.63 8.43 -3.56
CA PHE A 195 -40.78 7.59 -2.72
C PHE A 195 -39.93 6.61 -3.54
N ALA A 196 -40.54 5.90 -4.50
CA ALA A 196 -39.80 4.98 -5.37
C ALA A 196 -38.73 5.72 -6.20
N GLY A 197 -39.03 6.93 -6.67
CA GLY A 197 -38.03 7.79 -7.33
C GLY A 197 -36.89 8.20 -6.39
N LEU A 198 -37.19 8.55 -5.14
CA LEU A 198 -36.19 8.92 -4.13
C LEU A 198 -35.30 7.74 -3.71
N GLU A 199 -35.84 6.54 -3.58
CA GLU A 199 -35.06 5.33 -3.28
C GLU A 199 -34.12 4.96 -4.43
N ILE A 200 -34.56 5.05 -5.69
CA ILE A 200 -33.70 4.81 -6.85
C ILE A 200 -32.56 5.85 -6.91
N VAL A 201 -32.85 7.12 -6.65
CA VAL A 201 -31.84 8.19 -6.58
C VAL A 201 -30.86 7.95 -5.43
N ALA A 202 -31.35 7.51 -4.26
CA ALA A 202 -30.50 7.16 -3.13
C ALA A 202 -29.61 5.94 -3.44
N LEU A 203 -30.16 4.90 -4.08
CA LEU A 203 -29.42 3.71 -4.49
C LEU A 203 -28.31 4.06 -5.50
N LEU A 204 -28.63 4.82 -6.55
CA LEU A 204 -27.65 5.29 -7.54
C LEU A 204 -26.59 6.21 -6.89
N GLY A 205 -27.00 7.07 -5.95
CA GLY A 205 -26.08 7.90 -5.17
C GLY A 205 -25.12 7.07 -4.31
N THR A 206 -25.59 5.96 -3.74
CA THR A 206 -24.78 5.05 -2.92
C THR A 206 -23.77 4.26 -3.77
N ILE A 207 -24.18 3.80 -4.96
CA ILE A 207 -23.29 3.13 -5.91
C ILE A 207 -22.19 4.09 -6.37
N ALA A 208 -22.56 5.30 -6.80
CA ALA A 208 -21.59 6.30 -7.24
C ALA A 208 -20.66 6.76 -6.10
N PHE A 209 -21.15 6.80 -4.86
CA PHE A 209 -20.32 7.04 -3.68
C PHE A 209 -19.33 5.92 -3.43
N SER A 210 -19.76 4.66 -3.54
CA SER A 210 -18.89 3.50 -3.41
C SER A 210 -17.75 3.52 -4.44
N GLU A 211 -18.04 3.85 -5.71
CA GLU A 211 -17.01 3.97 -6.74
C GLU A 211 -15.99 5.08 -6.46
N GLN A 212 -16.44 6.25 -6.02
CA GLN A 212 -15.54 7.37 -5.70
C GLN A 212 -14.74 7.11 -4.41
N ALA A 213 -15.38 6.53 -3.39
CA ALA A 213 -14.71 6.07 -2.18
C ALA A 213 -13.64 5.03 -2.51
N ASN A 214 -13.93 4.07 -3.39
CA ASN A 214 -12.97 3.07 -3.84
C ASN A 214 -11.75 3.70 -4.55
N LYS A 215 -11.94 4.75 -5.35
CA LYS A 215 -10.81 5.48 -5.96
C LYS A 215 -9.91 6.13 -4.89
N VAL A 216 -10.50 6.82 -3.92
CA VAL A 216 -9.75 7.45 -2.83
C VAL A 216 -9.07 6.43 -1.93
N LEU A 217 -9.77 5.36 -1.56
CA LEU A 217 -9.21 4.22 -0.82
C LEU A 217 -8.06 3.60 -1.62
N SER A 218 -8.19 3.48 -2.94
CA SER A 218 -7.12 2.88 -3.72
C SER A 218 -5.81 3.69 -3.71
N LYS A 219 -5.93 5.02 -3.77
CA LYS A 219 -4.79 5.94 -3.58
C LYS A 219 -4.28 5.92 -2.14
N TRP A 220 -5.17 5.77 -1.16
CA TRP A 220 -4.82 5.71 0.26
C TRP A 220 -3.98 4.46 0.60
N HIS A 221 -4.39 3.30 0.09
CA HIS A 221 -3.71 2.03 0.32
C HIS A 221 -2.53 1.80 -0.65
N GLY A 222 -2.59 2.40 -1.85
CA GLY A 222 -1.66 2.16 -2.95
C GLY A 222 -2.05 0.96 -3.85
N ARG A 223 -3.27 0.42 -3.70
CA ARG A 223 -3.82 -0.75 -4.43
C ARG A 223 -5.34 -0.63 -4.60
N ARG A 224 -5.98 -1.38 -5.50
CA ARG A 224 -7.46 -1.37 -5.61
C ARG A 224 -8.09 -2.11 -4.42
N PHE A 225 -9.08 -1.51 -3.78
CA PHE A 225 -9.74 -2.03 -2.56
C PHE A 225 -10.38 -3.43 -2.75
N TRP A 226 -10.81 -3.78 -3.95
CA TRP A 226 -11.42 -5.08 -4.26
C TRP A 226 -10.44 -6.26 -4.22
N ASP A 227 -9.14 -5.98 -4.12
CA ASP A 227 -8.10 -7.01 -4.01
C ASP A 227 -7.86 -7.42 -2.52
N GLU A 228 -8.50 -6.75 -1.55
CA GLU A 228 -8.34 -7.01 -0.10
C GLU A 228 -9.51 -7.81 0.52
N ILE A 229 -10.50 -8.26 -0.27
CA ILE A 229 -11.55 -9.17 0.24
C ILE A 229 -11.07 -10.62 0.11
N GLU A 230 -9.96 -10.95 0.76
CA GLU A 230 -9.77 -12.28 1.31
C GLU A 230 -9.99 -12.16 2.82
N PRO A 231 -10.89 -12.98 3.42
CA PRO A 231 -11.10 -12.93 4.85
C PRO A 231 -9.80 -13.28 5.55
N ASP A 232 -9.49 -12.57 6.64
CA ASP A 232 -8.47 -12.94 7.62
C ASP A 232 -8.72 -14.38 8.10
N GLU A 233 -8.19 -15.38 7.41
CA GLU A 233 -7.96 -16.69 8.00
C GLU A 233 -6.78 -16.51 8.95
N GLN A 234 -7.09 -16.26 10.22
CA GLN A 234 -6.18 -16.62 11.31
C GLN A 234 -5.68 -18.05 11.03
N PRO A 235 -4.36 -18.30 11.02
CA PRO A 235 -3.90 -19.67 11.01
C PRO A 235 -4.46 -20.33 12.28
N PRO A 236 -5.03 -21.55 12.20
CA PRO A 236 -5.39 -22.27 13.40
C PRO A 236 -4.14 -22.45 14.27
N GLU A 237 -4.24 -22.02 15.52
CA GLU A 237 -3.26 -22.38 16.54
C GLU A 237 -3.22 -23.92 16.65
N ASP A 238 -1.99 -24.45 16.61
CA ASP A 238 -1.59 -25.80 17.01
C ASP A 238 -2.21 -27.01 16.31
N GLU A 239 -1.51 -27.54 15.29
CA GLU A 239 -1.53 -29.00 15.01
C GLU A 239 -0.24 -29.47 14.32
N TYR A 240 0.88 -29.47 15.05
CA TYR A 240 1.98 -30.40 14.78
C TYR A 240 2.36 -31.14 16.06
N SER A 241 1.37 -31.88 16.57
CA SER A 241 1.62 -33.04 17.42
C SER A 241 1.64 -34.27 16.54
N GLU A 242 2.73 -35.04 16.64
CA GLU A 242 2.87 -36.44 16.18
C GLU A 242 2.86 -36.67 14.66
N ILE A 243 4.03 -36.95 14.06
CA ILE A 243 4.37 -38.27 13.46
C ILE A 243 5.91 -38.45 13.45
N GLN A 244 6.35 -39.32 14.36
CA GLN A 244 7.40 -40.35 14.22
C GLN A 244 8.57 -40.13 13.25
N THR A 245 9.79 -40.10 13.81
CA THR A 245 10.85 -40.97 13.30
C THR A 245 11.26 -41.95 14.40
N ALA A 246 10.59 -43.09 14.41
CA ALA A 246 11.23 -44.32 14.83
C ALA A 246 12.37 -44.60 13.86
N ASN A 247 13.61 -44.50 14.33
CA ASN A 247 14.73 -45.31 13.86
C ASN A 247 15.73 -45.42 15.02
N THR A 248 15.36 -46.28 15.97
CA THR A 248 16.28 -47.13 16.69
C THR A 248 17.25 -47.80 15.72
N HIS A 249 18.56 -47.68 15.96
CA HIS A 249 19.38 -48.84 16.35
C HIS A 249 20.82 -48.43 16.76
N PRO A 250 21.56 -49.31 17.47
CA PRO A 250 22.03 -49.02 18.81
C PRO A 250 23.56 -48.85 18.89
N GLU A 251 24.00 -48.49 20.09
CA GLU A 251 25.37 -48.56 20.57
C GLU A 251 26.12 -49.83 20.12
N LYS A 252 27.28 -49.63 19.50
CA LYS A 252 28.59 -50.14 19.97
C LYS A 252 29.73 -49.48 19.21
#